data_AF-A0A523AVP2-F1
#
_entry.id   AF-A0A523AVP2-F1
#
_cell.length_a   1.000
_cell.length_b   1.000
_cell.length_c   1.000
_cell.angle_alpha   90.00
_cell.angle_beta   90.00
_cell.angle_gamma   90.00
#
_symmetry.space_group_name_H-M   'P 1'
#
loop_
_entity.id
_entity.type
_entity.pdbx_description
1 polymer ?
#
loop_
_entity_poly.entity_id
_entity_poly.type
_entity_poly.pdbx_seq_one_letter_code
_entity_poly.pdbx_strand_id
1 'polypeptide(L)'
;MEIGWSLVFDFVLLSLLLLVATFLRVKVRILQRLLLPNALVAGFLGFLLAQVLRLVSFHHLENLIYHLLNLTFAALTLGMVTRGRSYGQAASTGILMSFVFALQLLVGFALTFLLMGTLFPDLFPNFGSLMAIGYASGPGQAFSFGSSWEGRGFAHGGEVGLIFGAVGFLWAYGVGVVWLNV
;
A
#
# COMPACT_ATOMS: atom_id res chain seq x y z
N MET A 1 -17.40 29.84 -1.56
CA MET A 1 -16.60 28.62 -1.76
C MET A 1 -15.20 28.96 -1.29
N GLU A 2 -14.86 28.63 -0.04
CA GLU A 2 -13.48 28.79 0.40
C GLU A 2 -12.63 27.74 -0.31
N ILE A 3 -11.63 28.20 -1.06
CA ILE A 3 -10.68 27.29 -1.70
C ILE A 3 -9.93 26.59 -0.57
N GLY A 4 -10.21 25.29 -0.39
CA GLY A 4 -9.53 24.46 0.59
C GLY A 4 -8.07 24.24 0.20
N TRP A 5 -7.20 25.20 0.52
CA TRP A 5 -5.75 25.13 0.29
C TRP A 5 -5.09 23.93 0.97
N SER A 6 -5.78 23.28 1.91
CA SER A 6 -5.35 22.06 2.61
C SER A 6 -4.88 20.95 1.69
N LEU A 7 -5.53 20.74 0.54
CA LEU A 7 -5.08 19.71 -0.42
C LEU A 7 -3.73 20.07 -1.04
N VAL A 8 -3.53 21.35 -1.37
CA VAL A 8 -2.25 21.85 -1.90
C VAL A 8 -1.15 21.73 -0.85
N PHE A 9 -1.45 22.05 0.41
CA PHE A 9 -0.52 21.87 1.53
C PHE A 9 -0.11 20.41 1.71
N ASP A 10 -1.07 19.48 1.71
CA ASP A 10 -0.80 18.03 1.80
C ASP A 10 0.12 17.58 0.65
N PHE A 11 -0.16 18.04 -0.58
CA PHE A 11 0.64 17.71 -1.75
C PHE A 11 2.08 18.25 -1.68
N VAL A 12 2.25 19.53 -1.30
CA VAL A 12 3.57 20.17 -1.14
C VAL A 12 4.37 19.46 -0.06
N LEU A 13 3.74 19.15 1.06
CA LEU A 13 4.37 18.46 2.17
C LEU A 13 4.82 17.05 1.78
N LEU A 14 3.97 16.27 1.10
CA LEU A 14 4.36 14.95 0.57
C LEU A 14 5.55 15.06 -0.40
N SER A 15 5.55 16.09 -1.26
CA SER A 15 6.66 16.36 -2.18
C SER A 15 7.96 16.69 -1.44
N LEU A 16 7.90 17.49 -0.38
CA LEU A 16 9.05 17.80 0.48
C LEU A 16 9.56 16.55 1.20
N LEU A 17 8.67 15.71 1.73
CA LEU A 17 9.06 14.46 2.38
C LEU A 17 9.75 13.50 1.41
N LEU A 18 9.31 13.44 0.14
CA LEU A 18 9.99 12.67 -0.90
C LEU A 18 11.40 13.21 -1.20
N LEU A 19 11.58 14.53 -1.24
CA LEU A 19 12.90 15.16 -1.40
C LEU A 19 13.82 14.85 -0.22
N VAL A 20 13.32 14.98 1.01
CA VAL A 20 14.06 14.65 2.24
C VAL A 20 14.43 13.17 2.27
N ALA A 21 13.50 12.28 1.92
CA ALA A 21 13.75 10.85 1.80
C ALA A 21 14.85 10.53 0.76
N THR A 22 14.81 11.21 -0.38
CA THR A 22 15.85 11.09 -1.42
C THR A 22 17.22 11.49 -0.88
N PHE A 23 17.30 12.62 -0.18
CA PHE A 23 18.54 13.10 0.43
C PHE A 23 19.07 12.15 1.52
N LEU A 24 18.18 11.68 2.41
CA LEU A 24 18.52 10.72 3.48
C LEU A 24 19.08 9.43 2.91
N ARG A 25 18.52 8.94 1.80
CA ARG A 25 19.00 7.71 1.15
C ARG A 25 20.42 7.85 0.58
N VAL A 26 20.83 9.07 0.19
CA VAL A 26 22.20 9.35 -0.25
C VAL A 26 23.18 9.47 0.94
N LYS A 27 22.71 9.91 2.11
CA LYS A 27 23.58 10.12 3.29
C LYS A 27 23.66 8.93 4.24
N VAL A 28 22.58 8.15 4.40
CA VAL A 28 22.46 7.11 5.42
C VAL A 28 22.78 5.74 4.83
N ARG A 29 23.90 5.15 5.25
CA ARG A 29 24.40 3.86 4.75
C ARG A 29 23.45 2.68 4.97
N ILE A 30 22.62 2.73 6.02
CA ILE A 30 21.60 1.71 6.31
C ILE A 30 20.52 1.71 5.22
N LEU A 31 20.01 2.89 4.84
CA LEU A 31 18.98 3.02 3.80
C LEU A 31 19.49 2.60 2.42
N GLN A 32 20.80 2.74 2.16
CA GLN A 32 21.45 2.25 0.95
C GLN A 32 21.51 0.72 0.90
N ARG A 33 21.81 0.07 2.03
CA ARG A 33 21.91 -1.39 2.12
C ARG A 33 20.55 -2.08 2.04
N LEU A 34 19.50 -1.47 2.58
CA LEU A 34 18.15 -2.04 2.61
C LEU A 34 17.36 -1.82 1.30
N LEU A 35 17.95 -1.15 0.30
CA LEU A 35 17.34 -0.83 -1.00
C LEU A 35 15.92 -0.23 -0.93
N LEU A 36 15.53 0.36 0.20
CA LEU A 36 14.17 0.89 0.40
C LEU A 36 13.85 1.98 -0.62
N PRO A 37 12.67 1.97 -1.26
CA PRO A 37 12.25 3.04 -2.17
C PRO A 37 12.01 4.35 -1.41
N ASN A 38 12.24 5.49 -2.08
CA ASN A 38 12.08 6.81 -1.48
C ASN A 38 10.65 7.03 -0.94
N ALA A 39 9.64 6.47 -1.62
CA ALA A 39 8.24 6.55 -1.19
C ALA A 39 8.01 5.91 0.20
N LEU A 40 8.66 4.78 0.51
CA LEU A 40 8.53 4.15 1.83
C LEU A 40 9.23 4.98 2.91
N VAL A 41 10.43 5.48 2.62
CA VAL A 41 11.17 6.34 3.57
C VAL A 41 10.37 7.62 3.84
N ALA A 42 9.81 8.25 2.81
CA ALA A 42 8.97 9.44 2.94
C ALA A 42 7.68 9.14 3.73
N GLY A 43 7.03 8.01 3.47
CA GLY A 43 5.85 7.57 4.22
C GLY A 43 6.13 7.38 5.71
N PHE A 44 7.24 6.73 6.05
CA PHE A 44 7.67 6.60 7.45
C PHE A 44 7.98 7.94 8.11
N LEU A 45 8.67 8.84 7.41
CA LEU A 45 8.94 10.18 7.94
C LEU A 45 7.65 10.96 8.17
N GLY A 46 6.72 10.92 7.21
CA GLY A 46 5.40 11.54 7.34
C GLY A 46 4.61 10.98 8.52
N PHE A 47 4.64 9.65 8.71
CA PHE A 47 4.03 8.98 9.86
C PHE A 47 4.63 9.46 11.19
N LEU A 48 5.97 9.49 11.32
CA LEU A 48 6.63 9.97 12.53
C LEU A 48 6.31 11.44 12.83
N LEU A 49 6.36 12.30 11.81
CA LEU A 49 6.09 13.73 11.96
C LEU A 49 4.63 14.01 12.34
N ALA A 50 3.68 13.26 11.76
CA ALA A 50 2.26 13.46 12.01
C ALA A 50 1.76 12.77 13.30
N GLN A 51 2.10 11.50 13.51
CA GLN A 51 1.50 10.70 14.58
C GLN A 51 2.32 10.75 15.88
N VAL A 52 3.66 10.73 15.78
CA VAL A 52 4.53 10.69 16.97
C VAL A 52 4.84 12.11 17.45
N LEU A 53 5.32 12.96 16.54
CA LEU A 53 5.75 14.32 16.88
C LEU A 53 4.62 15.35 16.82
N ARG A 54 3.50 15.02 16.16
CA ARG A 54 2.33 15.92 15.97
C ARG A 54 2.70 17.29 15.41
N LEU A 55 3.77 17.35 14.62
CA LEU A 55 4.26 18.59 14.01
C LEU A 55 3.49 18.96 12.74
N VAL A 56 2.87 17.96 12.11
CA VAL A 56 2.19 18.13 10.85
C VAL A 56 0.88 17.35 10.82
N SER A 57 -0.12 17.88 10.12
CA SER A 57 -1.42 17.25 9.95
C SER A 57 -1.70 17.08 8.46
N PHE A 58 -2.19 15.90 8.09
CA PHE A 58 -2.65 15.62 6.74
C PHE A 58 -4.17 15.46 6.75
N HIS A 59 -4.87 16.00 5.76
CA HIS A 59 -6.33 16.06 5.76
C HIS A 59 -6.99 15.34 4.57
N HIS A 60 -6.29 15.21 3.44
CA HIS A 60 -6.85 14.74 2.18
C HIS A 60 -6.02 13.59 1.56
N LEU A 61 -5.32 12.80 2.39
CA LEU A 61 -4.50 11.68 1.90
C LEU A 61 -5.30 10.67 1.09
N GLU A 62 -6.50 10.32 1.55
CA GLU A 62 -7.40 9.39 0.86
C GLU A 62 -7.71 9.85 -0.57
N ASN A 63 -8.15 11.11 -0.72
CA ASN A 63 -8.46 11.72 -2.00
C ASN A 63 -7.23 11.79 -2.92
N LEU A 64 -6.08 12.19 -2.37
CA LEU A 64 -4.83 12.23 -3.12
C LEU A 64 -4.44 10.84 -3.62
N ILE A 65 -4.51 9.82 -2.78
CA ILE A 65 -4.17 8.45 -3.16
C ILE A 65 -5.12 7.96 -4.26
N TYR A 66 -6.44 8.15 -4.09
CA TYR A 66 -7.43 7.74 -5.07
C TYR A 66 -7.14 8.34 -6.46
N HIS A 67 -6.95 9.67 -6.54
CA HIS A 67 -6.72 10.35 -7.81
C HIS A 67 -5.36 10.04 -8.43
N LEU A 68 -4.28 10.03 -7.63
CA LEU A 68 -2.92 9.77 -8.13
C LEU A 68 -2.76 8.33 -8.61
N LEU A 69 -3.41 7.37 -7.94
CA LEU A 69 -3.37 5.98 -8.34
C LEU A 69 -4.18 5.72 -9.62
N ASN A 70 -5.36 6.33 -9.74
CA ASN A 70 -6.13 6.30 -10.99
C ASN A 70 -5.32 6.85 -12.17
N LEU A 71 -4.63 7.98 -11.96
CA LEU A 71 -3.74 8.56 -12.97
C LEU A 71 -2.57 7.63 -13.32
N THR A 72 -1.97 6.98 -12.32
CA THR A 72 -0.86 6.03 -12.52
C THR A 72 -1.29 4.85 -13.37
N PHE A 73 -2.45 4.25 -13.09
CA PHE A 73 -2.96 3.13 -13.90
C PHE A 73 -3.33 3.54 -15.32
N ALA A 74 -3.94 4.71 -15.51
CA ALA A 74 -4.23 5.25 -16.84
C ALA A 74 -2.94 5.49 -17.64
N ALA A 75 -1.88 6.01 -17.01
CA ALA A 75 -0.60 6.23 -17.67
C ALA A 75 0.15 4.92 -17.99
N LEU A 76 0.12 3.95 -17.07
CA LEU A 76 0.79 2.66 -17.26
C LEU A 76 0.23 1.91 -18.47
N THR A 77 -1.09 1.87 -18.64
CA THR A 77 -1.73 1.18 -19.78
C THR A 77 -1.36 1.82 -21.12
N LEU A 78 -1.24 3.14 -21.17
CA LEU A 78 -0.82 3.87 -22.37
C LEU A 78 0.65 3.63 -22.74
N GLY A 79 1.52 3.39 -21.75
CA GLY A 79 2.97 3.26 -21.95
C GLY A 79 3.47 1.82 -22.17
N MET A 80 2.60 0.80 -22.09
CA MET A 80 3.03 -0.60 -22.20
C MET A 80 3.37 -0.99 -23.65
N VAL A 81 4.66 -1.14 -23.95
CA VAL A 81 5.14 -1.82 -25.16
C VAL A 81 5.31 -3.30 -24.85
N THR A 82 4.52 -4.16 -25.50
CA THR A 82 4.60 -5.61 -25.31
C THR A 82 5.90 -6.14 -25.93
N ARG A 83 6.91 -6.43 -25.09
CA ARG A 83 8.03 -7.28 -25.50
C ARG A 83 7.62 -8.73 -25.34
N GLY A 84 7.67 -9.50 -26.43
CA GLY A 84 7.27 -10.91 -26.46
C GLY A 84 8.07 -11.74 -25.46
N ARG A 85 7.43 -12.13 -24.35
CA ARG A 85 7.96 -13.16 -23.46
C ARG A 85 7.54 -14.53 -24.00
N SER A 86 8.40 -15.54 -23.81
CA SER A 86 8.03 -16.93 -24.08
C SER A 86 6.81 -17.32 -23.25
N TYR A 87 5.80 -17.92 -23.90
CA TYR A 87 4.53 -18.34 -23.29
C TYR A 87 4.73 -19.12 -21.98
N GLY A 88 5.74 -20.02 -21.93
CA GLY A 88 6.03 -20.83 -20.75
C GLY A 88 6.45 -20.02 -19.51
N GLN A 89 7.23 -18.95 -19.68
CA GLN A 89 7.65 -18.09 -18.57
C GLN A 89 6.49 -17.23 -18.04
N ALA A 90 5.64 -16.74 -18.94
CA ALA A 90 4.44 -16.00 -18.58
C ALA A 90 3.45 -16.89 -17.81
N ALA A 91 3.20 -18.11 -18.30
CA ALA A 91 2.33 -19.08 -17.65
C ALA A 91 2.84 -19.49 -16.26
N SER A 92 4.13 -19.84 -16.14
CA SER A 92 4.73 -20.19 -14.84
C SER A 92 4.62 -19.06 -13.81
N THR A 93 4.84 -17.81 -14.24
CA THR A 93 4.72 -16.64 -13.35
C THR A 93 3.26 -16.42 -12.93
N GLY A 94 2.32 -16.57 -13.86
CA GLY A 94 0.89 -16.44 -13.60
C GLY A 94 0.38 -17.49 -12.62
N ILE A 95 0.80 -18.75 -12.76
CA ILE A 95 0.45 -19.83 -11.83
C ILE A 95 0.98 -19.53 -10.42
N LEU A 96 2.25 -19.13 -10.31
CA LEU A 96 2.85 -18.81 -9.02
C LEU A 96 2.16 -17.62 -8.33
N MET A 97 1.89 -16.54 -9.09
CA MET A 97 1.12 -15.39 -8.58
C MET A 97 -0.27 -15.80 -8.10
N SER A 98 -0.96 -16.65 -8.85
CA SER A 98 -2.31 -17.13 -8.50
C SER A 98 -2.30 -18.00 -7.25
N PHE A 99 -1.30 -18.88 -7.13
CA PHE A 99 -1.12 -19.72 -5.95
C PHE A 99 -0.83 -18.89 -4.69
N VAL A 100 0.10 -17.93 -4.78
CA VAL A 100 0.42 -17.02 -3.66
C VAL A 100 -0.81 -16.19 -3.27
N PHE A 101 -1.57 -15.70 -4.25
CA PHE A 101 -2.82 -14.96 -3.99
C PHE A 101 -3.84 -15.82 -3.24
N ALA A 102 -4.06 -17.06 -3.69
CA ALA A 102 -4.98 -17.99 -3.03
C ALA A 102 -4.53 -18.33 -1.60
N LEU A 103 -3.23 -18.50 -1.38
CA LEU A 103 -2.66 -18.73 -0.05
C LEU A 103 -2.86 -17.52 0.86
N GLN A 104 -2.66 -16.31 0.35
CA GLN A 104 -2.92 -15.07 1.10
C GLN A 104 -4.40 -14.93 1.45
N LEU A 105 -5.33 -15.27 0.54
CA LEU A 105 -6.76 -15.30 0.86
C LEU A 105 -7.05 -16.31 1.97
N LEU A 106 -6.53 -17.53 1.87
CA LEU A 106 -6.73 -18.58 2.85
C LEU A 106 -6.24 -18.14 4.24
N VAL A 107 -5.01 -17.65 4.33
CA VAL A 107 -4.42 -17.18 5.59
C VAL A 107 -5.20 -15.97 6.13
N GLY A 108 -5.55 -15.02 5.26
CA GLY A 108 -6.30 -13.82 5.64
C GLY A 108 -7.67 -14.16 6.22
N PHE A 109 -8.44 -15.02 5.55
CA PHE A 109 -9.75 -15.46 6.04
C PHE A 109 -9.63 -16.32 7.30
N ALA A 110 -8.67 -17.24 7.37
CA ALA A 110 -8.44 -18.04 8.57
C ALA A 110 -8.17 -17.16 9.80
N LEU A 111 -7.30 -16.14 9.65
CA LEU A 111 -7.04 -15.16 10.70
C LEU A 111 -8.28 -14.33 11.04
N THR A 112 -9.07 -13.93 10.03
CA THR A 112 -10.30 -13.15 10.25
C THR A 112 -11.30 -13.93 11.08
N PHE A 113 -11.59 -15.19 10.72
CA PHE A 113 -12.52 -16.02 11.48
C PHE A 113 -12.01 -16.37 12.87
N LEU A 114 -10.69 -16.57 13.03
CA LEU A 114 -10.08 -16.74 14.35
C LEU A 114 -10.28 -15.50 15.21
N LEU A 115 -10.06 -14.30 14.66
CA LEU A 115 -10.26 -13.04 15.37
C LEU A 115 -11.74 -12.80 15.71
N MET A 116 -12.66 -13.13 14.80
CA MET A 116 -14.10 -13.10 15.05
C MET A 116 -14.52 -14.04 16.18
N GLY A 117 -13.92 -15.23 16.26
CA GLY A 117 -14.20 -16.19 17.31
C GLY A 117 -13.58 -15.86 18.67
N THR A 118 -12.71 -14.85 18.78
CA THR A 118 -11.91 -14.60 19.99
C THR A 118 -11.97 -13.15 20.47
N LEU A 119 -11.40 -12.21 19.72
CA LEU A 119 -11.11 -10.84 20.16
C LEU A 119 -12.03 -9.79 19.55
N PHE A 120 -12.51 -10.01 18.31
CA PHE A 120 -13.27 -9.03 17.53
C PHE A 120 -14.50 -9.65 16.87
N PRO A 121 -15.57 -9.96 17.63
CA PRO A 121 -16.77 -10.61 17.10
C PRO A 121 -17.44 -9.84 15.96
N ASP A 122 -17.36 -8.51 16.00
CA ASP A 122 -17.95 -7.60 15.02
C ASP A 122 -17.02 -7.27 13.84
N LEU A 123 -15.90 -8.00 13.69
CA LEU A 123 -14.97 -7.78 12.58
C LEU A 123 -15.65 -8.08 11.23
N PHE A 124 -15.41 -7.21 10.25
CA PHE A 124 -16.00 -7.38 8.93
C PHE A 124 -15.54 -8.70 8.28
N PRO A 125 -16.45 -9.56 7.79
CA PRO A 125 -16.10 -10.91 7.34
C PRO A 125 -15.06 -10.96 6.21
N ASN A 126 -15.04 -9.94 5.34
CA ASN A 126 -14.08 -9.88 4.22
C ASN A 126 -12.77 -9.18 4.59
N PHE A 127 -12.57 -8.75 5.84
CA PHE A 127 -11.38 -8.03 6.30
C PHE A 127 -10.08 -8.71 5.84
N GLY A 128 -9.96 -10.02 6.06
CA GLY A 128 -8.77 -10.79 5.69
C GLY A 128 -8.47 -10.87 4.19
N SER A 129 -9.47 -10.67 3.34
CA SER A 129 -9.26 -10.65 1.89
C SER A 129 -8.40 -9.45 1.44
N LEU A 130 -8.37 -8.37 2.22
CA LEU A 130 -7.51 -7.21 1.98
C LEU A 130 -6.03 -7.55 2.06
N MET A 131 -5.65 -8.63 2.75
CA MET A 131 -4.27 -9.09 2.73
C MET A 131 -3.86 -9.51 1.32
N ALA A 132 -4.65 -10.34 0.64
CA ALA A 132 -4.36 -10.76 -0.73
C ALA A 132 -4.47 -9.60 -1.73
N ILE A 133 -5.56 -8.82 -1.62
CA ILE A 133 -5.82 -7.70 -2.53
C ILE A 133 -4.72 -6.63 -2.38
N GLY A 134 -4.39 -6.25 -1.15
CA GLY A 134 -3.38 -5.23 -0.86
C GLY A 134 -1.97 -5.67 -1.23
N TYR A 135 -1.60 -6.93 -0.96
CA TYR A 135 -0.24 -7.41 -1.17
C TYR A 135 0.04 -7.70 -2.65
N ALA A 136 -0.95 -8.22 -3.39
CA ALA A 136 -0.76 -8.61 -4.78
C ALA A 136 -1.14 -7.51 -5.78
N SER A 137 -2.24 -6.78 -5.52
CA SER A 137 -2.77 -5.77 -6.45
C SER A 137 -2.41 -4.33 -6.06
N GLY A 138 -1.88 -4.14 -4.86
CA GLY A 138 -1.41 -2.85 -4.37
C GLY A 138 -2.47 -2.03 -3.60
N PRO A 139 -2.05 -0.93 -2.99
CA PRO A 139 -2.85 -0.17 -2.02
C PRO A 139 -4.12 0.45 -2.64
N GLY A 140 -4.12 0.85 -3.92
CA GLY A 140 -5.31 1.47 -4.50
C GLY A 140 -6.43 0.51 -4.85
N GLN A 141 -6.11 -0.73 -5.22
CA GLN A 141 -7.12 -1.76 -5.39
C GLN A 141 -7.73 -2.10 -4.03
N ALA A 142 -6.89 -2.28 -3.00
CA ALA A 142 -7.36 -2.51 -1.64
C ALA A 142 -8.20 -1.34 -1.11
N PHE A 143 -7.80 -0.10 -1.39
CA PHE A 143 -8.58 1.11 -1.09
C PHE A 143 -9.97 1.05 -1.75
N SER A 144 -10.01 0.82 -3.07
CA SER A 144 -11.26 0.78 -3.83
C SER A 144 -12.22 -0.31 -3.34
N PHE A 145 -11.68 -1.50 -3.05
CA PHE A 145 -12.47 -2.59 -2.47
C PHE A 145 -12.96 -2.25 -1.06
N GLY A 146 -12.09 -1.73 -0.20
CA GLY A 146 -12.42 -1.31 1.16
C GLY A 146 -13.50 -0.24 1.21
N SER A 147 -13.36 0.84 0.43
CA SER A 147 -14.37 1.90 0.34
C SER A 147 -15.70 1.38 -0.19
N SER A 148 -15.70 0.40 -1.10
CA SER A 148 -16.94 -0.22 -1.58
C SER A 148 -17.71 -1.00 -0.50
N TRP A 149 -17.04 -1.38 0.59
CA TRP A 149 -17.62 -2.12 1.71
C TRP A 149 -18.05 -1.25 2.88
N GLU A 150 -17.69 0.04 2.90
CA GLU A 150 -18.12 0.98 3.93
C GLU A 150 -19.65 1.08 4.03
N GLY A 151 -20.33 1.10 2.88
CA GLY A 151 -21.80 1.06 2.81
C GLY A 151 -22.43 -0.24 3.32
N ARG A 152 -21.62 -1.26 3.64
CA ARG A 152 -22.05 -2.56 4.20
C ARG A 152 -21.60 -2.75 5.65
N GLY A 153 -21.13 -1.70 6.31
CA GLY A 153 -20.75 -1.72 7.73
C GLY A 153 -19.25 -1.86 7.99
N PHE A 154 -18.40 -1.83 6.96
CA PHE A 154 -16.95 -1.85 7.13
C PHE A 154 -16.40 -0.42 7.31
N ALA A 155 -16.56 0.14 8.52
CA ALA A 155 -16.15 1.52 8.81
C ALA A 155 -14.67 1.78 8.45
N HIS A 156 -14.40 2.89 7.74
CA HIS A 156 -13.07 3.26 7.24
C HIS A 156 -12.40 2.17 6.39
N GLY A 157 -13.19 1.38 5.66
CA GLY A 157 -12.71 0.26 4.89
C GLY A 157 -11.64 0.63 3.87
N GLY A 158 -11.76 1.79 3.22
CA GLY A 158 -10.75 2.31 2.30
C GLY A 158 -9.38 2.48 2.99
N GLU A 159 -9.36 3.17 4.12
CA GLU A 159 -8.15 3.39 4.92
C GLU A 159 -7.52 2.08 5.39
N VAL A 160 -8.34 1.12 5.83
CA VAL A 160 -7.86 -0.21 6.22
C VAL A 160 -7.21 -0.92 5.03
N GLY A 161 -7.82 -0.83 3.83
CA GLY A 161 -7.22 -1.34 2.60
C GLY A 161 -5.85 -0.72 2.30
N LEU A 162 -5.69 0.59 2.51
CA LEU A 162 -4.39 1.28 2.36
C LEU A 162 -3.36 0.76 3.36
N ILE A 163 -3.76 0.50 4.62
CA ILE A 163 -2.88 -0.08 5.64
C ILE A 163 -2.40 -1.47 5.21
N PHE A 164 -3.28 -2.34 4.71
CA PHE A 164 -2.86 -3.65 4.18
C PHE A 164 -1.86 -3.50 3.03
N GLY A 165 -2.11 -2.60 2.08
CA GLY A 165 -1.15 -2.31 1.00
C GLY A 165 0.20 -1.82 1.54
N ALA A 166 0.20 -0.91 2.52
CA ALA A 166 1.41 -0.40 3.15
C ALA A 166 2.19 -1.51 3.87
N VAL A 167 1.51 -2.32 4.70
CA VAL A 167 2.13 -3.46 5.39
C VAL A 167 2.69 -4.48 4.41
N GLY A 168 2.01 -4.73 3.29
CA GLY A 168 2.50 -5.59 2.22
C GLY A 168 3.82 -5.09 1.63
N PHE A 169 3.94 -3.77 1.39
CA PHE A 169 5.22 -3.17 0.99
C PHE A 169 6.28 -3.33 2.07
N LEU A 170 5.95 -3.10 3.34
CA LEU A 170 6.92 -3.28 4.45
C LEU A 170 7.41 -4.73 4.52
N TRP A 171 6.53 -5.70 4.32
CA TRP A 171 6.89 -7.11 4.29
C TRP A 171 7.80 -7.43 3.10
N ALA A 172 7.44 -6.96 1.90
CA ALA A 172 8.21 -7.21 0.69
C ALA A 172 9.63 -6.62 0.76
N TYR A 173 9.76 -5.39 1.22
CA TYR A 173 11.06 -4.73 1.33
C TYR A 173 11.84 -5.11 2.60
N GLY A 174 11.15 -5.34 3.72
CA GLY A 174 11.79 -5.69 4.99
C GLY A 174 12.26 -7.14 5.03
N VAL A 175 11.41 -8.08 4.63
CA VAL A 175 11.75 -9.51 4.64
C VAL A 175 12.33 -9.93 3.29
N GLY A 176 11.67 -9.57 2.19
CA GLY A 176 12.03 -10.04 0.85
C GLY A 176 13.43 -9.58 0.41
N VAL A 177 13.74 -8.28 0.55
CA VAL A 177 15.07 -7.78 0.17
C VAL A 177 16.17 -8.34 1.07
N VAL A 178 15.91 -8.51 2.37
CA VAL A 178 16.88 -9.11 3.29
C VAL A 178 17.15 -10.57 2.90
N TRP A 179 16.09 -11.34 2.62
CA TRP A 179 16.21 -12.73 2.17
C TRP A 179 16.95 -12.89 0.84
N LEU A 180 16.80 -11.93 -0.08
CA LEU A 180 17.51 -11.95 -1.37
C LEU A 180 19.01 -11.60 -1.24
N ASN A 181 19.40 -10.97 -0.13
CA ASN A 181 20.75 -10.48 0.11
C ASN A 181 21.54 -11.32 1.12
N VAL A 182 20.92 -12.38 1.65
CA VAL A 182 21.57 -13.46 2.43
C VAL A 182 21.87 -14.61 1.47
#